data_AF-A0A9X1LA22-F1
#
_entry.id   AF-A0A9X1LA22-F1
#
_cell.length_a   1.000
_cell.length_b   1.000
_cell.length_c   1.000
_cell.angle_alpha   90.00
_cell.angle_beta   90.00
_cell.angle_gamma   90.00
#
_symmetry.space_group_name_H-M   'P 1'
#
loop_
_entity.id
_entity.type
_entity.pdbx_description
1 polymer ?
#
loop_
_entity_poly.entity_id
_entity_poly.type
_entity_poly.pdbx_seq_one_letter_code
_entity_poly.pdbx_strand_id
1 'polypeptide(L)'
;MKLNAKDIASGVVLILFAVVALWLNQDHALGSARRMGPGYMPMLVFYFVLFLGIMVLAIAFFNGPDPLERWTGLDAGSIALAVVAGTAAMWAAPQISSFFDANYGAFGLGLLVGFVVICWSLRWRAIGAICAGLCVFSLLLEKGGLMLALIATILVACMAEPEHRRRPLGILGITVFLLALCWWVFIKQLDIRVSVWPQF
;
A
#
# COMPACT_ATOMS: atom_id res chain seq x y z
N MET A 1 -28.07 -14.74 -20.95
CA MET A 1 -27.25 -14.43 -19.76
C MET A 1 -26.75 -13.00 -19.93
N LYS A 2 -27.10 -12.09 -19.02
CA LYS A 2 -26.50 -10.74 -19.03
C LYS A 2 -25.17 -10.90 -18.30
N LEU A 3 -24.06 -10.65 -18.98
CA LEU A 3 -22.72 -10.82 -18.41
C LEU A 3 -22.32 -9.53 -17.70
N ASN A 4 -21.90 -9.62 -16.44
CA ASN A 4 -21.31 -8.48 -15.76
C ASN A 4 -19.83 -8.37 -16.15
N ALA A 5 -19.51 -7.45 -17.06
CA ALA A 5 -18.14 -7.29 -17.57
C ALA A 5 -17.16 -6.89 -16.45
N LYS A 6 -17.61 -6.09 -15.48
CA LYS A 6 -16.79 -5.61 -14.35
C LYS A 6 -16.42 -6.74 -13.39
N ASP A 7 -17.39 -7.61 -13.09
CA ASP A 7 -17.16 -8.78 -12.23
C ASP A 7 -16.27 -9.80 -12.95
N ILE A 8 -16.44 -9.98 -14.27
CA ILE A 8 -15.54 -10.84 -15.06
C ILE A 8 -14.11 -10.31 -15.03
N ALA A 9 -13.92 -9.02 -15.31
CA ALA A 9 -12.58 -8.41 -15.33
C ALA A 9 -11.90 -8.50 -13.95
N SER A 10 -12.63 -8.18 -12.88
CA SER A 10 -12.08 -8.26 -11.52
C SER A 10 -11.78 -9.71 -11.12
N GLY A 11 -12.67 -10.67 -11.39
CA GLY A 11 -12.45 -12.09 -11.15
C GLY A 11 -11.21 -12.64 -11.87
N VAL A 12 -11.06 -12.33 -13.17
CA VAL A 12 -9.89 -12.74 -13.96
C VAL A 12 -8.60 -12.13 -13.41
N VAL A 13 -8.59 -10.84 -13.06
CA VAL A 13 -7.39 -10.19 -12.50
C VAL A 13 -6.99 -10.82 -11.16
N LEU A 14 -7.96 -11.10 -10.28
CA LEU A 14 -7.70 -11.75 -8.98
C LEU A 14 -7.13 -13.16 -9.16
N ILE A 15 -7.69 -13.94 -10.09
CA ILE A 15 -7.20 -15.29 -10.41
C ILE A 15 -5.78 -15.22 -10.97
N LEU A 16 -5.51 -14.34 -11.94
CA LEU A 16 -4.19 -14.19 -12.53
C LEU A 16 -3.15 -13.78 -11.48
N PHE A 17 -3.48 -12.80 -10.64
CA PHE A 17 -2.61 -12.37 -9.55
C PHE A 17 -2.32 -13.53 -8.58
N ALA A 18 -3.35 -14.28 -8.16
CA ALA A 18 -3.19 -15.40 -7.25
C ALA A 18 -2.35 -16.53 -7.87
N VAL A 19 -2.52 -16.83 -9.15
CA VAL A 19 -1.74 -17.86 -9.85
C VAL A 19 -0.27 -17.45 -9.94
N VAL A 20 0.03 -16.20 -10.32
CA VAL A 20 1.41 -15.70 -10.36
C VAL A 20 2.03 -15.71 -8.95
N ALA A 21 1.28 -15.26 -7.94
CA ALA A 21 1.75 -15.24 -6.56
C ALA A 21 1.99 -16.65 -6.00
N LEU A 22 1.11 -17.62 -6.29
CA LEU A 22 1.31 -19.02 -5.91
C LEU A 22 2.51 -19.63 -6.62
N TRP A 23 2.75 -19.28 -7.89
CA TRP A 23 3.92 -19.73 -8.64
C TRP A 23 5.20 -19.18 -8.02
N LEU A 24 5.27 -17.88 -7.72
CA LEU A 24 6.42 -17.27 -7.02
C LEU A 24 6.63 -17.84 -5.62
N ASN A 25 5.57 -18.26 -4.94
CA ASN A 25 5.66 -18.83 -3.60
C ASN A 25 6.21 -20.26 -3.56
N GLN A 26 6.38 -20.93 -4.71
CA GLN A 26 6.92 -22.29 -4.77
C GLN A 26 8.39 -22.37 -4.30
N ASP A 27 9.12 -21.26 -4.40
CA ASP A 27 10.51 -21.17 -3.97
C ASP A 27 10.67 -21.01 -2.44
N HIS A 28 9.56 -20.89 -1.71
CA HIS A 28 9.57 -20.66 -0.26
C HIS A 28 9.20 -21.91 0.54
N ALA A 29 9.97 -22.21 1.58
CA ALA A 29 9.68 -23.31 2.48
C ALA A 29 8.33 -23.09 3.19
N LEU A 30 7.41 -24.05 3.04
CA LEU A 30 6.07 -23.99 3.64
C LEU A 30 6.08 -24.49 5.09
N GLY A 31 6.95 -25.44 5.45
CA GLY A 31 6.93 -26.04 6.78
C GLY A 31 5.60 -26.76 7.06
N SER A 32 5.12 -26.70 8.30
CA SER A 32 3.84 -27.30 8.72
C SER A 32 2.98 -26.30 9.49
N ALA A 33 1.68 -26.57 9.69
CA ALA A 33 0.79 -25.66 10.41
C ALA A 33 1.25 -25.31 11.85
N ARG A 34 2.06 -26.17 12.48
CA ARG A 34 2.60 -25.95 13.84
C ARG A 34 4.02 -25.37 13.84
N ARG A 35 4.69 -25.34 12.69
CA ARG A 35 6.02 -24.80 12.45
C ARG A 35 6.03 -24.18 11.05
N MET A 36 5.31 -23.08 10.91
CA MET A 36 5.05 -22.45 9.62
C MET A 36 6.34 -21.87 9.06
N GLY A 37 6.69 -22.27 7.84
CA GLY A 37 7.76 -21.63 7.08
C GLY A 37 7.30 -20.31 6.46
N PRO A 38 8.23 -19.50 5.91
CA PRO A 38 7.92 -18.18 5.37
C PRO A 38 6.87 -18.19 4.24
N GLY A 39 6.75 -19.30 3.51
CA GLY A 39 5.76 -19.43 2.43
C GLY A 39 4.36 -19.85 2.88
N TYR A 40 4.16 -20.31 4.13
CA TYR A 40 2.88 -20.90 4.55
C TYR A 40 1.74 -19.87 4.61
N MET A 41 1.98 -18.75 5.28
CA MET A 41 0.98 -17.68 5.43
C MET A 41 0.66 -17.02 4.08
N PRO A 42 1.65 -16.64 3.24
CA PRO A 42 1.38 -16.16 1.88
C PRO A 42 0.57 -17.16 1.04
N MET A 43 0.91 -18.46 1.10
CA MET A 43 0.17 -19.50 0.38
C MET A 43 -1.32 -19.48 0.71
N LEU A 44 -1.68 -19.41 2.00
CA LEU A 44 -3.08 -19.35 2.44
C LEU A 44 -3.78 -18.13 1.85
N VAL A 45 -3.15 -16.95 1.95
CA VAL A 45 -3.71 -15.71 1.40
C VAL A 45 -3.93 -15.84 -0.11
N PHE A 46 -2.97 -16.39 -0.85
CA PHE A 46 -3.11 -16.55 -2.30
C PHE A 46 -4.18 -17.57 -2.67
N TYR A 47 -4.35 -18.66 -1.93
CA TYR A 47 -5.48 -19.57 -2.12
C TYR A 47 -6.82 -18.91 -1.79
N PHE A 48 -6.90 -18.09 -0.75
CA PHE A 48 -8.11 -17.32 -0.45
C PHE A 48 -8.43 -16.32 -1.57
N VAL A 49 -7.44 -15.61 -2.10
CA VAL A 49 -7.62 -14.69 -3.23
C VAL A 49 -8.03 -15.45 -4.49
N LEU A 50 -7.44 -16.62 -4.76
CA LEU A 50 -7.83 -17.49 -5.88
C LEU A 50 -9.30 -17.93 -5.74
N PHE A 51 -9.69 -18.40 -4.56
CA PHE A 51 -11.07 -18.79 -4.26
C PHE A 51 -12.04 -17.62 -4.45
N LEU A 52 -11.71 -16.44 -3.90
CA LEU A 52 -12.51 -15.23 -4.06
C LEU A 52 -12.64 -14.84 -5.54
N GLY A 53 -11.54 -14.89 -6.29
CA GLY A 53 -11.53 -14.58 -7.73
C GLY A 53 -12.41 -15.53 -8.54
N ILE A 54 -12.36 -16.84 -8.25
CA ILE A 54 -13.25 -17.85 -8.85
C ILE A 54 -14.70 -17.57 -8.48
N MET A 55 -14.98 -17.25 -7.21
CA MET A 55 -16.33 -16.93 -6.73
C MET A 55 -16.92 -15.70 -7.43
N VAL A 56 -16.14 -14.62 -7.52
CA VAL A 56 -16.53 -13.38 -8.23
C VAL A 56 -16.80 -13.68 -9.70
N LEU A 57 -15.91 -14.44 -10.36
CA LEU A 57 -16.09 -14.83 -11.76
C LEU A 57 -17.34 -15.67 -11.97
N ALA A 58 -17.65 -16.59 -11.05
CA ALA A 58 -18.87 -17.41 -11.10
C ALA A 58 -20.14 -16.54 -10.93
N ILE A 59 -20.14 -15.61 -9.98
CA ILE A 59 -21.25 -14.68 -9.73
C ILE A 59 -21.48 -13.74 -10.92
N ALA A 60 -20.43 -13.39 -11.66
CA ALA A 60 -20.50 -12.49 -12.82
C ALA A 60 -21.44 -12.98 -13.94
N PHE A 61 -21.71 -14.29 -14.01
CA PHE A 61 -22.65 -14.88 -14.98
C PHE A 61 -24.12 -14.73 -14.57
N PHE A 62 -24.39 -14.36 -13.32
CA PHE A 62 -25.73 -14.23 -12.74
C PHE A 62 -26.13 -12.77 -12.47
N ASN A 63 -25.16 -11.85 -12.36
CA ASN A 63 -25.42 -10.42 -12.14
C ASN A 63 -25.76 -9.67 -13.44
N GLY A 64 -26.50 -8.56 -13.31
CA GLY A 64 -26.87 -7.68 -14.42
C GLY A 64 -25.65 -7.07 -15.15
N PRO A 65 -25.85 -6.51 -16.34
CA PRO A 65 -24.75 -6.01 -17.15
C PRO A 65 -24.28 -4.65 -16.64
N ASP A 66 -23.16 -4.63 -15.92
CA ASP A 66 -22.41 -3.41 -15.64
C ASP A 66 -21.28 -3.26 -16.67
N PRO A 67 -21.31 -2.21 -17.52
CA PRO A 67 -20.24 -1.98 -18.49
C PRO A 67 -18.94 -1.56 -17.80
N LEU A 68 -17.80 -1.96 -18.36
CA LEU A 68 -16.49 -1.48 -17.90
C LEU A 68 -16.37 0.03 -18.15
N GLU A 69 -15.90 0.73 -17.12
CA GLU A 69 -15.49 2.12 -17.28
C GLU A 69 -14.26 2.20 -18.18
N ARG A 70 -14.35 3.01 -19.23
CA ARG A 70 -13.22 3.21 -20.15
C ARG A 70 -12.21 4.15 -19.53
N TRP A 71 -10.96 3.71 -19.50
CA TRP A 71 -9.87 4.55 -19.05
C TRP A 71 -9.69 5.73 -19.99
N THR A 72 -9.49 6.91 -19.43
CA THR A 72 -9.05 8.05 -20.23
C THR A 72 -7.56 7.94 -20.50
N GLY A 73 -7.09 8.53 -21.60
CA GLY A 73 -5.66 8.55 -21.92
C GLY A 73 -4.80 9.17 -20.80
N LEU A 74 -5.39 10.06 -19.99
CA LEU A 74 -4.76 10.65 -18.81
C LEU A 74 -4.54 9.64 -17.67
N ASP A 75 -5.43 8.65 -17.49
CA ASP A 75 -5.28 7.63 -16.44
C ASP A 75 -4.20 6.62 -16.79
N ALA A 76 -4.17 6.18 -18.06
CA ALA A 76 -3.11 5.30 -18.54
C ALA A 76 -1.75 6.02 -18.53
N GLY A 77 -1.75 7.30 -18.94
CA GLY A 77 -0.56 8.15 -18.92
C GLY A 77 -0.01 8.37 -17.51
N SER A 78 -0.85 8.58 -16.49
CA SER A 78 -0.40 8.78 -15.11
C SER A 78 0.27 7.53 -14.53
N ILE A 79 -0.21 6.32 -14.86
CA ILE A 79 0.44 5.08 -14.44
C ILE A 79 1.80 4.91 -15.12
N ALA A 80 1.88 5.11 -16.44
CA ALA A 80 3.14 5.02 -17.15
C ALA A 80 4.15 6.05 -16.62
N LEU A 81 3.72 7.29 -16.39
CA LEU A 81 4.55 8.34 -15.80
C LEU A 81 4.99 7.96 -14.38
N ALA A 82 4.09 7.41 -13.56
CA ALA A 82 4.42 6.95 -12.21
C ALA A 82 5.51 5.87 -12.20
N VAL A 83 5.44 4.90 -13.12
CA VAL A 83 6.48 3.87 -13.26
C VAL A 83 7.82 4.48 -13.68
N VAL A 84 7.82 5.36 -14.68
CA VAL A 84 9.06 6.00 -15.16
C VAL A 84 9.66 6.93 -14.10
N ALA A 85 8.85 7.77 -13.46
CA ALA A 85 9.32 8.69 -12.43
C ALA A 85 9.78 7.94 -11.17
N GLY A 86 9.05 6.90 -10.75
CA GLY A 86 9.43 6.09 -9.60
C GLY A 86 10.73 5.32 -9.82
N THR A 87 10.92 4.73 -11.00
CA THR A 87 12.18 4.05 -11.35
C THR A 87 13.35 5.02 -11.49
N ALA A 88 13.15 6.19 -12.10
CA ALA A 88 14.17 7.23 -12.16
C ALA A 88 14.56 7.73 -10.76
N ALA A 89 13.59 7.91 -9.86
CA ALA A 89 13.85 8.34 -8.50
C ALA A 89 14.57 7.25 -7.68
N MET A 90 14.24 5.98 -7.88
CA MET A 90 14.98 4.87 -7.27
C MET A 90 16.45 4.85 -7.73
N TRP A 91 16.71 5.12 -9.01
CA TRP A 91 18.08 5.17 -9.54
C TRP A 91 18.85 6.41 -9.05
N ALA A 92 18.17 7.54 -8.88
CA ALA A 92 18.77 8.78 -8.40
C ALA A 92 18.96 8.81 -6.87
N ALA A 93 18.16 8.08 -6.09
CA ALA A 93 18.18 8.15 -4.62
C ALA A 93 19.56 7.87 -4.00
N PRO A 94 20.32 6.84 -4.41
CA PRO A 94 21.68 6.59 -3.94
C PRO A 94 22.66 7.75 -4.20
N GLN A 95 22.41 8.53 -5.27
CA GLN A 95 23.28 9.63 -5.69
C GLN A 95 23.06 10.90 -4.85
N ILE A 96 21.90 11.00 -4.19
CA ILE A 96 21.50 12.19 -3.42
C ILE A 96 22.01 12.10 -1.98
N SER A 97 21.88 10.94 -1.34
CA SER A 97 22.26 10.77 0.05
C SER A 97 22.52 9.31 0.38
N SER A 98 23.58 9.07 1.16
CA SER A 98 23.88 7.77 1.76
C SER A 98 22.78 7.24 2.69
N PHE A 99 21.78 8.07 3.04
CA PHE A 99 20.56 7.62 3.68
C PHE A 99 19.85 6.53 2.87
N PHE A 100 19.84 6.62 1.54
CA PHE A 100 19.08 5.72 0.67
C PHE A 100 19.87 4.47 0.23
N ASP A 101 21.16 4.40 0.58
CA ASP A 101 22.03 3.25 0.31
C ASP A 101 21.75 2.06 1.25
N ALA A 102 21.21 2.33 2.45
CA ALA A 102 20.86 1.31 3.42
C ALA A 102 19.37 0.92 3.33
N ASN A 103 19.07 -0.36 3.64
CA ASN A 103 17.74 -0.88 3.95
C ASN A 103 16.60 -0.49 2.99
N TYR A 104 16.72 -0.80 1.70
CA TYR A 104 15.64 -0.56 0.72
C TYR A 104 15.19 0.91 0.62
N GLY A 105 15.95 1.88 1.14
CA GLY A 105 15.58 3.30 1.14
C GLY A 105 15.37 3.85 -0.27
N ALA A 106 16.26 3.49 -1.21
CA ALA A 106 16.09 3.85 -2.62
C ALA A 106 14.79 3.29 -3.22
N PHE A 107 14.40 2.06 -2.86
CA PHE A 107 13.15 1.45 -3.31
C PHE A 107 11.93 2.16 -2.70
N GLY A 108 11.98 2.48 -1.41
CA GLY A 108 10.92 3.23 -0.74
C GLY A 108 10.72 4.64 -1.33
N LEU A 109 11.81 5.34 -1.68
CA LEU A 109 11.72 6.64 -2.32
C LEU A 109 11.16 6.53 -3.75
N GLY A 110 11.61 5.52 -4.51
CA GLY A 110 11.07 5.25 -5.84
C GLY A 110 9.57 4.99 -5.83
N LEU A 111 9.08 4.16 -4.90
CA LEU A 111 7.65 3.93 -4.70
C LEU A 111 6.91 5.21 -4.30
N LEU A 112 7.45 5.98 -3.35
CA LEU A 112 6.86 7.24 -2.92
C LEU A 112 6.67 8.20 -4.10
N VAL A 113 7.71 8.38 -4.93
CA VAL A 113 7.64 9.25 -6.12
C VAL A 113 6.60 8.72 -7.10
N GLY A 114 6.58 7.42 -7.36
CA GLY A 114 5.57 6.80 -8.23
C GLY A 114 4.13 7.06 -7.73
N PHE A 115 3.87 6.86 -6.43
CA PHE A 115 2.55 7.09 -5.85
C PHE A 115 2.17 8.56 -5.70
N VAL A 116 3.13 9.48 -5.60
CA VAL A 116 2.84 10.92 -5.67
C VAL A 116 2.50 11.32 -7.12
N VAL A 117 3.19 10.74 -8.11
CA VAL A 117 2.92 11.02 -9.52
C VAL A 117 1.56 10.48 -9.98
N ILE A 118 1.17 9.29 -9.53
CA ILE A 118 -0.16 8.72 -9.89
C ILE A 118 -1.32 9.62 -9.40
N CYS A 119 -1.10 10.39 -8.32
CA CYS A 119 -2.06 11.35 -7.78
C CYS A 119 -2.41 12.49 -8.74
N TRP A 120 -1.65 12.67 -9.82
CA TRP A 120 -1.97 13.63 -10.89
C TRP A 120 -3.35 13.36 -11.51
N SER A 121 -3.75 12.09 -11.58
CA SER A 121 -5.06 11.68 -12.07
C SER A 121 -6.09 11.63 -10.93
N LEU A 122 -7.23 12.29 -11.14
CA LEU A 122 -8.27 12.44 -10.10
C LEU A 122 -8.83 11.10 -9.62
N ARG A 123 -8.88 10.09 -10.51
CA ARG A 123 -9.39 8.73 -10.23
C ARG A 123 -8.45 7.93 -9.31
N TRP A 124 -7.15 8.09 -9.50
CA TRP A 124 -6.13 7.35 -8.76
C TRP A 124 -5.65 8.07 -7.50
N ARG A 125 -6.01 9.35 -7.33
CA ARG A 125 -5.53 10.20 -6.23
C ARG A 125 -5.74 9.60 -4.84
N ALA A 126 -6.89 8.97 -4.58
CA ALA A 126 -7.15 8.37 -3.27
C ALA A 126 -6.20 7.18 -2.99
N ILE A 127 -6.07 6.27 -3.95
CA ILE A 127 -5.20 5.08 -3.84
C ILE A 127 -3.73 5.51 -3.75
N GLY A 128 -3.31 6.44 -4.63
CA GLY A 128 -1.96 6.99 -4.63
C GLY A 128 -1.59 7.66 -3.30
N ALA A 129 -2.52 8.42 -2.69
CA ALA A 129 -2.26 9.07 -1.41
C ALA A 129 -2.12 8.07 -0.26
N ILE A 130 -2.93 7.00 -0.23
CA ILE A 130 -2.82 5.94 0.78
C ILE A 130 -1.46 5.22 0.65
N CYS A 131 -1.09 4.83 -0.57
CA CYS A 131 0.18 4.17 -0.84
C CYS A 131 1.38 5.09 -0.56
N ALA A 132 1.29 6.37 -0.89
CA ALA A 132 2.32 7.37 -0.57
C ALA A 132 2.47 7.56 0.94
N GLY A 133 1.37 7.60 1.70
CA GLY A 133 1.40 7.64 3.17
C GLY A 133 2.13 6.45 3.78
N LEU A 134 1.89 5.23 3.26
CA LEU A 134 2.61 4.04 3.69
C LEU A 134 4.11 4.09 3.36
N CYS A 135 4.48 4.65 2.21
CA CYS A 135 5.89 4.84 1.84
C CYS A 135 6.58 5.88 2.73
N VAL A 136 5.90 7.00 3.04
CA VAL A 136 6.39 8.02 3.99
C VAL A 136 6.63 7.40 5.35
N PHE A 137 5.66 6.63 5.87
CA PHE A 137 5.81 5.90 7.13
C PHE A 137 7.05 5.02 7.11
N SER A 138 7.18 4.18 6.08
CA SER A 138 8.25 3.18 5.97
C SER A 138 9.64 3.83 5.90
N LEU A 139 9.78 4.92 5.13
CA LEU A 139 11.04 5.66 5.02
C LEU A 139 11.44 6.39 6.31
N LEU A 140 10.46 6.93 7.04
CA LEU A 140 10.73 7.65 8.29
C LEU A 140 10.93 6.73 9.49
N LEU A 141 10.34 5.53 9.48
CA LEU A 141 10.34 4.65 10.65
C LEU A 141 11.75 4.31 11.13
N GLU A 142 12.70 4.10 10.21
CA GLU A 142 14.06 3.66 10.57
C GLU A 142 14.88 4.73 11.32
N LYS A 143 14.84 6.00 10.89
CA LYS A 143 15.62 7.08 11.52
C LYS A 143 14.79 8.04 12.37
N GLY A 144 13.56 8.33 11.93
CA GLY A 144 12.63 9.23 12.61
C GLY A 144 11.93 8.59 13.82
N GLY A 145 11.92 7.26 13.89
CA GLY A 145 11.20 6.53 14.92
C GLY A 145 9.68 6.54 14.72
N LEU A 146 8.99 5.82 15.60
CA LEU A 146 7.55 5.55 15.49
C LEU A 146 6.72 6.84 15.53
N MET A 147 6.99 7.76 16.46
CA MET A 147 6.13 8.93 16.66
C MET A 147 6.20 9.90 15.47
N LEU A 148 7.41 10.16 14.97
CA LEU A 148 7.62 11.04 13.83
C LEU A 148 7.00 10.44 12.56
N ALA A 149 7.18 9.13 12.33
CA ALA A 149 6.56 8.42 11.21
C ALA A 149 5.02 8.47 11.27
N LEU A 150 4.42 8.28 12.46
CA LEU A 150 2.97 8.40 12.66
C LEU A 150 2.47 9.82 12.36
N ILE A 151 3.14 10.86 12.89
CA ILE A 151 2.78 12.26 12.62
C ILE A 151 2.81 12.53 11.11
N ALA A 152 3.91 12.17 10.43
CA ALA A 152 4.05 12.40 9.00
C ALA A 152 2.95 11.70 8.18
N THR A 153 2.65 10.46 8.52
CA THR A 153 1.61 9.67 7.83
C THR A 153 0.22 10.25 8.04
N ILE A 154 -0.10 10.69 9.26
CA ILE A 154 -1.38 11.33 9.56
C ILE A 154 -1.50 12.64 8.81
N LEU A 155 -0.44 13.46 8.76
CA LEU A 155 -0.45 14.71 7.99
C LEU A 155 -0.65 14.45 6.49
N VAL A 156 0.03 13.46 5.91
CA VAL A 156 -0.15 13.07 4.50
C VAL A 156 -1.58 12.62 4.23
N ALA A 157 -2.18 11.79 5.11
CA ALA A 157 -3.57 11.37 4.99
C ALA A 157 -4.55 12.57 5.09
N CYS A 158 -4.29 13.51 6.00
CA CYS A 158 -5.12 14.71 6.14
C CYS A 158 -5.02 15.65 4.94
N MET A 159 -3.85 15.72 4.28
CA MET A 159 -3.68 16.51 3.06
C MET A 159 -4.42 15.91 1.86
N ALA A 160 -4.58 14.58 1.83
CA ALA A 160 -5.24 13.86 0.75
C ALA A 160 -6.75 14.14 0.66
N GLU A 161 -7.40 14.45 1.79
CA GLU A 161 -8.84 14.61 1.87
C GLU A 161 -9.26 16.07 2.10
N PRO A 162 -9.99 16.71 1.14
CA PRO A 162 -10.29 18.15 1.21
C PRO A 162 -11.27 18.52 2.33
N GLU A 163 -12.09 17.57 2.80
CA GLU A 163 -13.03 17.74 3.92
C GLU A 163 -12.26 17.97 5.24
N HIS A 164 -11.23 17.17 5.48
CA HIS A 164 -10.35 17.24 6.64
C HIS A 164 -9.59 18.57 6.71
N ARG A 165 -9.23 19.16 5.57
CA ARG A 165 -8.59 20.48 5.50
C ARG A 165 -9.41 21.60 6.15
N ARG A 166 -10.74 21.46 6.24
CA ARG A 166 -11.64 22.48 6.80
C ARG A 166 -11.83 22.37 8.33
N ARG A 167 -11.40 21.28 8.96
CA ARG A 167 -11.55 21.06 10.42
C ARG A 167 -10.22 20.66 11.10
N PRO A 168 -9.20 21.55 11.09
CA PRO A 168 -7.86 21.23 11.59
C PRO A 168 -7.83 20.87 13.09
N LEU A 169 -8.74 21.45 13.89
CA LEU A 169 -8.83 21.18 15.33
C LEU A 169 -9.25 19.73 15.64
N GLY A 170 -10.18 19.17 14.86
CA GLY A 170 -10.63 17.78 15.06
C GLY A 170 -9.54 16.77 14.71
N ILE A 171 -8.79 17.05 13.64
CA ILE A 171 -7.64 16.23 13.21
C ILE A 171 -6.56 16.24 14.27
N LEU A 172 -6.22 17.41 14.81
CA LEU A 172 -5.20 17.52 15.85
C LEU A 172 -5.60 16.70 17.08
N GLY A 173 -6.87 16.76 17.49
CA GLY A 173 -7.40 15.94 18.58
C GLY A 173 -7.25 14.43 18.33
N ILE A 174 -7.67 13.94 17.15
CA ILE A 174 -7.52 12.52 16.76
C ILE A 174 -6.04 12.13 16.66
N THR A 175 -5.20 13.01 16.13
CA THR A 175 -3.75 12.79 15.99
C THR A 175 -3.11 12.59 17.36
N VAL A 176 -3.34 13.51 18.29
CA VAL A 176 -2.82 13.43 19.66
C VAL A 176 -3.34 12.18 20.36
N PHE A 177 -4.63 11.87 20.20
CA PHE A 177 -5.22 10.66 20.76
C PHE A 177 -4.58 9.38 20.23
N LEU A 178 -4.42 9.25 18.90
CA LEU A 178 -3.78 8.09 18.28
C LEU A 178 -2.31 7.95 18.70
N LEU A 179 -1.55 9.05 18.75
CA LEU A 179 -0.16 9.02 19.23
C LEU A 179 -0.07 8.57 20.69
N ALA A 180 -0.95 9.08 21.56
CA ALA A 180 -1.02 8.67 22.96
C ALA A 180 -1.40 7.18 23.11
N LEU A 181 -2.37 6.71 22.32
CA LEU A 181 -2.79 5.31 22.32
C LEU A 181 -1.66 4.39 21.81
N CYS A 182 -1.00 4.75 20.71
CA CYS A 182 0.15 4.00 20.20
C CYS A 182 1.28 3.96 21.23
N TRP A 183 1.59 5.09 21.87
CA TRP A 183 2.60 5.12 22.93
C TRP A 183 2.20 4.19 24.09
N TRP A 184 0.98 4.28 24.58
CA TRP A 184 0.48 3.41 25.65
C TRP A 184 0.65 1.93 25.29
N VAL A 185 0.12 1.51 24.14
CA VAL A 185 0.15 0.10 23.74
C VAL A 185 1.59 -0.40 23.57
N PHE A 186 2.42 0.32 22.83
CA PHE A 186 3.75 -0.18 22.47
C PHE A 186 4.77 -0.10 23.61
N ILE A 187 4.75 0.96 24.42
CA ILE A 187 5.72 1.14 25.49
C ILE A 187 5.23 0.53 26.81
N LYS A 188 3.97 0.77 27.19
CA LYS A 188 3.47 0.28 28.50
C LYS A 188 2.98 -1.15 28.45
N GLN A 189 2.36 -1.59 27.35
CA GLN A 189 1.62 -2.85 27.33
C GLN A 189 2.37 -3.99 26.65
N LEU A 190 3.09 -3.70 25.57
CA LEU A 190 3.84 -4.70 24.81
C LEU A 190 5.33 -4.79 25.19
N ASP A 191 5.88 -3.77 25.86
CA ASP A 191 7.31 -3.66 26.23
C ASP A 191 8.28 -3.99 25.06
N ILE A 192 7.88 -3.64 23.83
CA ILE A 192 8.69 -3.86 22.64
C ILE A 192 9.71 -2.73 22.50
N ARG A 193 10.98 -3.09 22.25
CA ARG A 193 12.05 -2.12 21.95
C ARG A 193 11.92 -1.60 20.52
N VAL A 194 11.05 -0.62 20.34
CA VAL A 194 10.96 0.18 19.10
C VAL A 194 11.53 1.58 19.35
N SER A 195 12.23 2.14 18.37
CA SER A 195 12.71 3.53 18.44
C SER A 195 11.52 4.49 18.39
N VAL A 196 11.12 5.04 19.53
CA VAL A 196 9.98 5.97 19.63
C VAL A 196 10.32 7.34 19.05
N TRP A 197 11.55 7.77 19.30
CA TRP A 197 12.09 9.09 18.96
C TRP A 197 13.21 8.97 17.94
N PRO A 198 13.49 10.04 17.17
CA PRO A 198 14.53 10.02 16.17
C PRO A 198 15.89 9.71 16.79
N GLN A 199 16.64 8.83 16.14
CA GLN A 199 18.00 8.46 16.54
C GLN A 199 18.93 9.07 15.49
N PHE A 200 19.49 10.23 15.82
CA PHE A 200 20.45 10.95 14.99
C PHE A 200 21.86 10.40 15.19
#